data_AF-A0A1Y2BC21-F1
#
_entry.id   AF-A0A1Y2BC21-F1
#
_cell.length_a   1.000
_cell.length_b   1.000
_cell.length_c   1.000
_cell.angle_alpha   90.00
_cell.angle_beta   90.00
_cell.angle_gamma   90.00
#
_symmetry.space_group_name_H-M   'P 1'
#
loop_
_entity.id
_entity.type
_entity.pdbx_description
1 polymer ?
#
loop_
_entity_poly.entity_id
_entity_poly.type
_entity_poly.pdbx_seq_one_letter_code
_entity_poly.pdbx_strand_id
1 'polypeptide(L)'
;MYIGSSKYSNKVIGTHDPMDGYYYIKDNKKETTVDTTNGKLVKCKSKTCTVMSTIDDGFYLNVFTDKLVKYTSTGESQTHEFVDDTGYYLDNEKALVYCDESNKCSYSDEIGYFKNAGDTTTNIYIQCSINGCKAIPDSTAECNSDSQIGHLTKEGELCLKNGVSKEFESSTPSTQLVYYQSGSVFKHYINKSTYFGLIKYISRDSHHRLLYSPTPLYHCNVDGVCVDSTSEETLPESIRNQKIVAEVEEEESTSAMDLKIECDVRSGENCDNDYYLVSKEENYALGEDHGALFYCDPEKQKPICTEIFDVGYYIKDKEAIFSCKAGSNGLDCTLNKLTEENNACNANSIGKPFLNQNKLALCLDYDEGATTAYAIDLTPTTSGNYLIKKDSSNLFDIPSNWDYAIYVYANKDAKMKLLEKGDTCPKSNSALDQTKILELNCVNSKCTTNLNLS
;
A
#
# COMPACT_ATOMS: atom_id res chain seq x y z
N MET A 1 -19.75 -25.78 19.93
CA MET A 1 -21.09 -25.26 19.63
C MET A 1 -22.01 -26.46 19.57
N TYR A 2 -22.74 -26.74 20.65
CA TYR A 2 -23.81 -27.73 20.62
C TYR A 2 -25.11 -26.99 20.28
N ILE A 3 -25.68 -27.28 19.11
CA ILE A 3 -27.00 -26.77 18.74
C ILE A 3 -28.02 -27.74 19.35
N GLY A 4 -28.41 -27.48 20.60
CA GLY A 4 -29.46 -28.29 21.24
C GLY A 4 -30.80 -28.05 20.55
N SER A 5 -31.27 -29.02 19.76
CA SER A 5 -32.66 -29.05 19.28
C SER A 5 -33.58 -29.36 20.47
N SER A 6 -34.10 -28.31 21.10
CA SER A 6 -35.30 -28.43 21.93
C SER A 6 -36.49 -27.95 21.10
N LYS A 7 -37.65 -28.61 21.21
CA LYS A 7 -38.88 -28.33 20.43
C LYS A 7 -39.35 -26.86 20.43
N TYR A 8 -38.77 -25.96 21.24
CA TYR A 8 -39.20 -24.57 21.38
C TYR A 8 -38.09 -23.51 21.49
N SER A 9 -36.79 -23.85 21.47
CA SER A 9 -35.72 -22.86 21.25
C SER A 9 -34.37 -23.52 20.98
N ASN A 10 -33.64 -23.01 19.97
CA ASN A 10 -32.26 -23.38 19.69
C ASN A 10 -31.34 -22.64 20.68
N LYS A 11 -31.22 -23.15 21.92
CA LYS A 11 -30.32 -22.57 22.91
C LYS A 11 -28.92 -23.20 22.78
N VAL A 12 -27.95 -22.38 22.38
CA VAL A 12 -26.53 -22.77 22.30
C VAL A 12 -25.99 -22.90 23.72
N ILE A 13 -25.67 -24.13 24.16
CA ILE A 13 -25.11 -24.38 25.50
C ILE A 13 -23.57 -24.41 25.38
N GLY A 14 -22.96 -23.34 25.92
CA GLY A 14 -21.53 -23.06 26.17
C GLY A 14 -20.44 -23.83 25.43
N THR A 15 -19.67 -23.11 24.60
CA THR A 15 -18.30 -23.43 24.13
C THR A 15 -17.70 -22.15 23.51
N HIS A 16 -16.36 -22.01 23.48
CA HIS A 16 -15.60 -20.92 22.85
C HIS A 16 -16.37 -20.09 21.83
N ASP A 17 -16.33 -18.76 21.99
CA ASP A 17 -16.88 -17.80 21.03
C ASP A 17 -16.52 -18.26 19.61
N PRO A 18 -17.52 -18.50 18.73
CA PRO A 18 -17.26 -19.01 17.40
C PRO A 18 -16.38 -18.01 16.66
N MET A 19 -15.31 -18.51 16.03
CA MET A 19 -14.50 -17.72 15.11
C MET A 19 -15.36 -17.33 13.91
N ASP A 20 -15.07 -16.16 13.36
CA ASP A 20 -15.72 -15.69 12.14
C ASP A 20 -15.38 -16.63 10.97
N GLY A 21 -16.37 -16.92 10.14
CA GLY A 21 -16.24 -17.83 8.99
C GLY A 21 -17.41 -18.81 8.85
N TYR A 22 -17.19 -19.84 8.04
CA TYR A 22 -18.22 -20.84 7.71
C TYR A 22 -18.02 -22.13 8.50
N TYR A 23 -19.12 -22.73 8.94
CA TYR A 23 -19.16 -24.01 9.62
C TYR A 23 -20.10 -24.94 8.87
N TYR A 24 -19.61 -26.13 8.55
CA TYR A 24 -20.46 -27.21 8.06
C TYR A 24 -20.95 -28.05 9.25
N ILE A 25 -22.26 -28.14 9.43
CA ILE A 25 -22.90 -28.82 10.57
C ILE A 25 -23.89 -29.86 10.05
N LYS A 26 -23.89 -31.05 10.64
CA LYS A 26 -24.86 -32.12 10.36
C LYS A 26 -25.42 -32.66 11.66
N ASP A 27 -26.71 -32.96 11.73
CA ASP A 27 -27.39 -33.50 12.92
C ASP A 27 -27.13 -32.70 14.21
N ASN A 28 -26.94 -31.38 14.07
CA ASN A 28 -26.56 -30.46 15.13
C ASN A 28 -25.20 -30.74 15.81
N LYS A 29 -24.34 -31.54 15.17
CA LYS A 29 -22.97 -31.82 15.57
C LYS A 29 -22.01 -31.22 14.55
N LYS A 30 -20.83 -30.81 15.05
CA LYS A 30 -19.70 -30.50 14.18
C LYS A 30 -19.19 -31.82 13.63
N GLU A 31 -19.23 -31.98 12.31
CA GLU A 31 -18.74 -33.19 11.66
C GLU A 31 -17.36 -32.96 11.04
N THR A 32 -16.57 -34.03 11.00
CA THR A 32 -15.31 -34.10 10.25
C THR A 32 -15.50 -34.78 8.88
N THR A 33 -16.71 -35.21 8.57
CA THR A 33 -17.12 -35.86 7.31
C THR A 33 -18.32 -35.12 6.69
N VAL A 34 -18.35 -34.99 5.36
CA VAL A 34 -19.50 -34.41 4.66
C VAL A 34 -20.56 -35.49 4.42
N ASP A 35 -21.79 -35.25 4.86
CA ASP A 35 -22.97 -36.02 4.45
C ASP A 35 -23.81 -35.19 3.47
N THR A 36 -23.93 -35.67 2.23
CA THR A 36 -24.61 -35.03 1.10
C THR A 36 -26.13 -34.83 1.29
N THR A 37 -26.76 -35.44 2.29
CA THR A 37 -28.23 -35.40 2.45
C THR A 37 -28.76 -34.48 3.55
N ASN A 38 -27.99 -34.15 4.59
CA ASN A 38 -28.51 -33.43 5.77
C ASN A 38 -27.60 -32.32 6.33
N GLY A 39 -26.57 -31.92 5.57
CA GLY A 39 -25.68 -30.82 5.95
C GLY A 39 -26.36 -29.46 5.97
N LYS A 40 -25.91 -28.57 6.87
CA LYS A 40 -26.24 -27.14 6.87
C LYS A 40 -24.96 -26.32 6.96
N LEU A 41 -24.88 -25.28 6.14
CA LEU A 41 -23.83 -24.28 6.24
C LEU A 41 -24.28 -23.17 7.20
N VAL A 42 -23.41 -22.83 8.15
CA VAL A 42 -23.64 -21.78 9.14
C VAL A 42 -22.54 -20.74 9.00
N LYS A 43 -22.91 -19.49 8.80
CA LYS A 43 -21.98 -18.36 8.77
C LYS A 43 -21.95 -17.69 10.13
N CYS A 44 -20.78 -17.57 10.73
CA CYS A 44 -20.56 -16.83 11.97
C CYS A 44 -19.81 -15.52 11.68
N LYS A 45 -20.28 -14.43 12.25
CA LYS A 45 -19.62 -13.12 12.23
C LYS A 45 -19.85 -12.40 13.54
N SER A 46 -18.77 -11.92 14.16
CA SER A 46 -18.81 -11.19 15.43
C SER A 46 -19.62 -11.94 16.50
N LYS A 47 -19.32 -13.24 16.68
CA LYS A 47 -19.98 -14.17 17.63
C LYS A 47 -21.45 -14.51 17.32
N THR A 48 -22.04 -13.95 16.27
CA THR A 48 -23.40 -14.27 15.83
C THR A 48 -23.34 -15.26 14.69
N CYS A 49 -24.06 -16.37 14.79
CA CYS A 49 -24.09 -17.42 13.78
C CYS A 49 -25.48 -17.58 13.17
N THR A 50 -25.55 -17.60 11.85
CA THR A 50 -26.80 -17.72 11.09
C THR A 50 -26.72 -18.91 10.15
N VAL A 51 -27.73 -19.78 10.20
CA VAL A 51 -27.89 -20.86 9.21
C VAL A 51 -28.22 -20.23 7.87
N MET A 52 -27.47 -20.57 6.83
CA MET A 52 -27.73 -20.06 5.48
C MET A 52 -28.94 -20.77 4.88
N SER A 53 -29.95 -20.01 4.46
CA SER A 53 -31.17 -20.53 3.82
C SER A 53 -31.00 -20.71 2.31
N THR A 54 -30.10 -19.94 1.71
CA THR A 54 -29.71 -19.99 0.30
C THR A 54 -28.19 -20.01 0.28
N ILE A 55 -27.62 -20.98 -0.44
CA ILE A 55 -26.18 -21.17 -0.56
C ILE A 55 -25.88 -21.10 -2.05
N ASP A 56 -25.06 -20.15 -2.43
CA ASP A 56 -24.60 -20.00 -3.81
C ASP A 56 -23.57 -21.09 -4.12
N ASP A 57 -23.49 -21.50 -5.38
CA ASP A 57 -22.45 -22.41 -5.86
C ASP A 57 -21.07 -21.78 -5.64
N GLY A 58 -20.15 -22.57 -5.11
CA GLY A 58 -18.80 -22.10 -4.82
C GLY A 58 -18.12 -22.83 -3.68
N PHE A 59 -17.07 -22.20 -3.16
CA PHE A 59 -16.21 -22.79 -2.14
C PHE A 59 -16.35 -22.04 -0.80
N TYR A 60 -16.35 -22.79 0.29
CA TYR A 60 -16.55 -22.28 1.64
C TYR A 60 -15.53 -22.89 2.60
N LEU A 61 -14.66 -22.07 3.18
CA LEU A 61 -13.67 -22.56 4.13
C LEU A 61 -14.35 -22.92 5.46
N ASN A 62 -14.35 -24.20 5.80
CA ASN A 62 -14.84 -24.68 7.09
C ASN A 62 -13.79 -24.42 8.18
N VAL A 63 -13.97 -23.33 8.93
CA VAL A 63 -13.02 -22.88 9.96
C VAL A 63 -12.90 -23.82 11.16
N PHE A 64 -13.73 -24.88 11.24
CA PHE A 64 -13.58 -25.88 12.29
C PHE A 64 -12.65 -27.03 11.91
N THR A 65 -12.67 -27.44 10.64
CA THR A 65 -11.87 -28.58 10.17
C THR A 65 -10.67 -28.15 9.36
N ASP A 66 -10.53 -26.85 9.08
CA ASP A 66 -9.62 -26.29 8.09
C ASP A 66 -9.77 -27.01 6.76
N LYS A 67 -11.00 -27.30 6.32
CA LYS A 67 -11.26 -27.96 5.04
C LYS A 67 -12.10 -27.06 4.17
N LEU A 68 -11.88 -27.11 2.87
CA LEU A 68 -12.71 -26.39 1.91
C LEU A 68 -13.92 -27.26 1.56
N VAL A 69 -15.12 -26.67 1.62
CA VAL A 69 -16.37 -27.31 1.21
C VAL A 69 -16.77 -26.73 -0.14
N LYS A 70 -16.94 -27.58 -1.15
CA LYS A 70 -17.52 -27.21 -2.43
C LYS A 70 -19.02 -27.39 -2.38
N TYR A 71 -19.77 -26.39 -2.81
CA TYR A 71 -21.22 -26.41 -2.95
C TYR A 71 -21.59 -26.31 -4.43
N THR A 72 -22.48 -27.18 -4.90
CA THR A 72 -22.98 -27.18 -6.28
C THR A 72 -24.48 -27.38 -6.28
N SER A 73 -25.19 -26.60 -7.09
CA SER A 73 -26.62 -26.74 -7.33
C SER A 73 -26.88 -27.24 -8.74
N THR A 74 -27.79 -28.18 -8.88
CA THR A 74 -28.22 -28.70 -10.19
C THR A 74 -29.73 -28.85 -10.15
N GLY A 75 -30.44 -27.84 -10.67
CA GLY A 75 -31.89 -27.75 -10.55
C GLY A 75 -32.31 -27.57 -9.09
N GLU A 76 -33.16 -28.46 -8.58
CA GLU A 76 -33.61 -28.47 -7.18
C GLU A 76 -32.66 -29.24 -6.24
N SER A 77 -31.66 -29.93 -6.77
CA SER A 77 -30.71 -30.71 -5.98
C SER A 77 -29.49 -29.86 -5.62
N GLN A 78 -29.05 -29.99 -4.37
CA GLN A 78 -27.83 -29.37 -3.87
C GLN A 78 -26.88 -30.49 -3.40
N THR A 79 -25.62 -30.41 -3.82
CA THR A 79 -24.56 -31.31 -3.38
C THR A 79 -23.46 -30.51 -2.71
N HIS A 80 -22.85 -31.13 -1.70
CA HIS A 80 -21.67 -30.59 -1.05
C HIS A 80 -20.65 -31.69 -0.82
N GLU A 81 -19.37 -31.36 -0.93
CA GLU A 81 -18.25 -32.27 -0.73
C GLU A 81 -17.06 -31.53 -0.12
N PHE A 82 -16.21 -32.24 0.64
CA PHE A 82 -14.91 -31.69 1.03
C PHE A 82 -13.99 -31.78 -0.18
N VAL A 83 -13.29 -30.70 -0.46
CA VAL A 83 -12.22 -30.68 -1.44
C VAL A 83 -11.02 -31.42 -0.85
N ASP A 84 -10.52 -32.38 -1.61
CA ASP A 84 -9.33 -33.20 -1.29
C ASP A 84 -8.16 -32.96 -2.25
N ASP A 85 -8.34 -32.05 -3.20
CA ASP A 85 -7.28 -31.59 -4.08
C ASP A 85 -6.48 -30.46 -3.43
N THR A 86 -5.15 -30.57 -3.46
CA THR A 86 -4.24 -29.47 -3.15
C THR A 86 -4.44 -28.33 -4.14
N GLY A 87 -4.24 -27.08 -3.70
CA GLY A 87 -4.16 -25.93 -4.61
C GLY A 87 -4.86 -24.67 -4.14
N TYR A 88 -4.97 -23.70 -5.05
CA TYR A 88 -5.58 -22.41 -4.80
C TYR A 88 -7.03 -22.38 -5.26
N TYR A 89 -7.89 -21.82 -4.42
CA TYR A 89 -9.32 -21.68 -4.63
C TYR A 89 -9.75 -20.26 -4.35
N LEU A 90 -10.84 -19.85 -4.99
CA LEU A 90 -11.53 -18.61 -4.68
C LEU A 90 -12.81 -18.94 -3.91
N ASP A 91 -12.89 -18.49 -2.67
CA ASP A 91 -14.09 -18.71 -1.87
C ASP A 91 -15.26 -17.80 -2.30
N ASN A 92 -16.44 -18.03 -1.72
CA ASN A 92 -17.62 -17.22 -2.06
C ASN A 92 -17.50 -15.73 -1.65
N GLU A 93 -16.60 -15.40 -0.72
CA GLU A 93 -16.30 -14.01 -0.33
C GLU A 93 -15.18 -13.39 -1.18
N LYS A 94 -14.73 -14.08 -2.22
CA LYS A 94 -13.64 -13.65 -3.11
C LYS A 94 -12.29 -13.53 -2.40
N ALA A 95 -12.09 -14.31 -1.34
CA ALA A 95 -10.81 -14.49 -0.68
C ALA A 95 -10.04 -15.67 -1.30
N LEU A 96 -8.72 -15.55 -1.33
CA LEU A 96 -7.83 -16.64 -1.76
C LEU A 96 -7.71 -17.68 -0.64
N VAL A 97 -7.95 -18.94 -0.98
CA VAL A 97 -7.77 -20.07 -0.08
C VAL A 97 -6.74 -21.01 -0.69
N TYR A 98 -5.78 -21.46 0.11
CA TYR A 98 -4.84 -22.50 -0.29
C TYR A 98 -5.08 -23.76 0.53
N CYS A 99 -5.20 -24.91 -0.13
CA CYS A 99 -5.27 -26.23 0.48
C CYS A 99 -3.97 -27.00 0.24
N ASP A 100 -3.41 -27.58 1.30
CA ASP A 100 -2.18 -28.38 1.26
C ASP A 100 -2.43 -29.86 0.93
N GLU A 101 -1.37 -30.68 0.87
CA GLU A 101 -1.45 -32.13 0.62
C GLU A 101 -2.14 -32.92 1.75
N SER A 102 -2.29 -32.33 2.94
CA SER A 102 -3.05 -32.90 4.05
C SER A 102 -4.53 -32.50 4.03
N ASN A 103 -4.97 -31.84 2.95
CA ASN A 103 -6.31 -31.28 2.78
C ASN A 103 -6.67 -30.26 3.86
N LYS A 104 -5.65 -29.61 4.43
CA LYS A 104 -5.84 -28.45 5.30
C LYS A 104 -5.78 -27.19 4.47
N CYS A 105 -6.77 -26.35 4.66
CA CYS A 105 -7.00 -25.15 3.89
C CYS A 105 -6.94 -23.93 4.80
N SER A 106 -6.35 -22.85 4.31
CA SER A 106 -6.26 -21.57 5.01
C SER A 106 -6.41 -20.40 4.05
N TYR A 107 -6.92 -19.27 4.56
CA TYR A 107 -6.88 -18.02 3.83
C TYR A 107 -5.44 -17.60 3.54
N SER A 108 -5.23 -17.04 2.36
CA SER A 108 -3.97 -16.44 1.91
C SER A 108 -4.21 -14.97 1.57
N ASP A 109 -3.32 -14.10 2.02
CA ASP A 109 -3.28 -12.67 1.70
C ASP A 109 -2.31 -12.36 0.56
N GLU A 110 -1.82 -13.41 -0.13
CA GLU A 110 -0.88 -13.27 -1.23
C GLU A 110 -1.51 -12.58 -2.44
N ILE A 111 -0.71 -11.72 -3.08
CA ILE A 111 -1.09 -11.01 -4.31
C ILE A 111 -0.32 -11.58 -5.50
N GLY A 112 -1.04 -11.75 -6.61
CA GLY A 112 -0.48 -12.24 -7.86
C GLY A 112 -1.50 -13.02 -8.66
N TYR A 113 -0.98 -13.94 -9.47
CA TYR A 113 -1.76 -14.91 -10.22
C TYR A 113 -1.55 -16.29 -9.63
N PHE A 114 -2.62 -17.08 -9.59
CA PHE A 114 -2.65 -18.44 -9.05
C PHE A 114 -3.44 -19.33 -10.01
N LYS A 115 -3.01 -20.57 -10.22
CA LYS A 115 -3.83 -21.55 -10.95
C LYS A 115 -5.03 -21.95 -10.09
N ASN A 116 -6.23 -21.84 -10.64
CA ASN A 116 -7.48 -22.14 -9.94
C ASN A 116 -7.72 -23.65 -9.95
N ALA A 117 -7.58 -24.29 -8.80
CA ALA A 117 -7.89 -25.71 -8.64
C ALA A 117 -9.41 -25.98 -8.67
N GLY A 118 -10.23 -24.97 -8.36
CA GLY A 118 -11.69 -25.11 -8.29
C GLY A 118 -12.42 -25.01 -9.64
N ASP A 119 -11.81 -24.42 -10.66
CA ASP A 119 -12.35 -24.29 -12.01
C ASP A 119 -11.20 -24.30 -13.03
N THR A 120 -11.00 -25.45 -13.68
CA THR A 120 -9.90 -25.69 -14.61
C THR A 120 -10.30 -25.48 -16.07
N THR A 121 -11.52 -25.00 -16.34
CA THR A 121 -12.05 -24.92 -17.71
C THR A 121 -12.43 -23.51 -18.13
N THR A 122 -13.13 -22.77 -17.27
CA THR A 122 -13.65 -21.46 -17.61
C THR A 122 -12.85 -20.36 -16.95
N ASN A 123 -12.56 -20.48 -15.65
CA ASN A 123 -11.81 -19.50 -14.87
C ASN A 123 -10.51 -20.10 -14.32
N ILE A 124 -9.62 -20.46 -15.25
CA ILE A 124 -8.40 -21.24 -15.01
C ILE A 124 -7.45 -20.56 -14.02
N TYR A 125 -7.50 -19.23 -13.90
CA TYR A 125 -6.63 -18.49 -12.99
C TYR A 125 -7.42 -17.67 -11.96
N ILE A 126 -6.78 -17.40 -10.83
CA ILE A 126 -7.21 -16.45 -9.82
C ILE A 126 -6.24 -15.27 -9.86
N GLN A 127 -6.79 -14.08 -10.02
CA GLN A 127 -6.06 -12.81 -9.97
C GLN A 127 -6.35 -12.14 -8.63
N CYS A 128 -5.35 -12.04 -7.76
CA CYS A 128 -5.45 -11.31 -6.49
C CYS A 128 -4.74 -9.97 -6.57
N SER A 129 -5.28 -8.98 -5.87
CA SER A 129 -4.75 -7.63 -5.70
C SER A 129 -5.09 -7.12 -4.29
N ILE A 130 -4.67 -5.89 -3.96
CA ILE A 130 -5.00 -5.28 -2.65
C ILE A 130 -6.51 -5.10 -2.45
N ASN A 131 -7.28 -5.10 -3.54
CA ASN A 131 -8.73 -4.94 -3.52
C ASN A 131 -9.48 -6.28 -3.48
N GLY A 132 -8.76 -7.38 -3.29
CA GLY A 132 -9.30 -8.74 -3.29
C GLY A 132 -8.96 -9.54 -4.54
N CYS A 133 -9.57 -10.72 -4.64
CA CYS A 133 -9.30 -11.69 -5.68
C CYS A 133 -10.49 -11.88 -6.63
N LYS A 134 -10.21 -12.29 -7.86
CA LYS A 134 -11.24 -12.68 -8.82
C LYS A 134 -10.75 -13.83 -9.69
N ALA A 135 -11.66 -14.72 -10.04
CA ALA A 135 -11.39 -15.75 -11.03
C ALA A 135 -11.40 -15.10 -12.41
N ILE A 136 -10.44 -15.46 -13.26
CA ILE A 136 -10.30 -14.95 -14.62
C ILE A 136 -10.17 -16.13 -15.58
N PRO A 137 -10.70 -16.00 -16.81
CA PRO A 137 -10.49 -17.01 -17.82
C PRO A 137 -9.03 -17.07 -18.26
N ASP A 138 -8.74 -18.07 -19.09
CA ASP A 138 -7.48 -18.06 -19.83
C ASP A 138 -7.35 -16.74 -20.60
N SER A 139 -6.15 -16.19 -20.61
CA SER A 139 -5.94 -14.93 -21.32
C SER A 139 -6.06 -15.19 -22.82
N THR A 140 -6.43 -14.17 -23.58
CA THR A 140 -6.35 -14.21 -25.05
C THR A 140 -5.32 -13.23 -25.58
N ALA A 141 -4.60 -12.55 -24.68
CA ALA A 141 -3.63 -11.54 -25.04
C ALA A 141 -2.29 -12.19 -25.38
N GLU A 142 -1.65 -11.70 -26.44
CA GLU A 142 -0.23 -11.97 -26.71
C GLU A 142 0.65 -11.18 -25.74
N CYS A 143 1.97 -11.42 -25.72
CA CYS A 143 2.94 -10.52 -25.09
C CYS A 143 3.63 -9.68 -26.17
N ASN A 144 2.91 -8.72 -26.75
CA ASN A 144 3.40 -7.94 -27.90
C ASN A 144 3.32 -6.42 -27.70
N SER A 145 2.91 -5.95 -26.53
CA SER A 145 2.86 -4.54 -26.18
C SER A 145 3.20 -4.31 -24.72
N ASP A 146 3.73 -3.12 -24.42
CA ASP A 146 4.06 -2.75 -23.04
C ASP A 146 2.83 -2.74 -22.12
N SER A 147 1.62 -2.59 -22.68
CA SER A 147 0.36 -2.64 -21.94
C SER A 147 0.02 -4.01 -21.35
N GLN A 148 0.68 -5.07 -21.84
CA GLN A 148 0.48 -6.43 -21.39
C GLN A 148 1.50 -6.84 -20.32
N ILE A 149 2.51 -6.02 -20.03
CA ILE A 149 3.53 -6.38 -19.04
C ILE A 149 2.88 -6.57 -17.66
N GLY A 150 3.19 -7.70 -17.02
CA GLY A 150 2.64 -8.11 -15.74
C GLY A 150 1.25 -8.73 -15.83
N HIS A 151 0.74 -9.01 -17.03
CA HIS A 151 -0.47 -9.79 -17.28
C HIS A 151 -0.14 -11.20 -17.78
N LEU A 152 -1.09 -12.13 -17.66
CA LEU A 152 -0.98 -13.45 -18.27
C LEU A 152 -1.20 -13.38 -19.78
N THR A 153 -0.43 -14.14 -20.55
CA THR A 153 -0.59 -14.35 -22.00
C THR A 153 -1.58 -15.48 -22.28
N LYS A 154 -1.97 -15.63 -23.54
CA LYS A 154 -2.81 -16.74 -24.03
C LYS A 154 -2.24 -18.14 -23.80
N GLU A 155 -0.96 -18.22 -23.48
CA GLU A 155 -0.27 -19.47 -23.17
C GLU A 155 -0.17 -19.67 -21.64
N GLY A 156 -0.86 -18.83 -20.86
CA GLY A 156 -0.78 -18.85 -19.40
C GLY A 156 0.52 -18.29 -18.84
N GLU A 157 1.37 -17.69 -19.68
CA GLU A 157 2.68 -17.20 -19.29
C GLU A 157 2.61 -15.79 -18.73
N LEU A 158 3.54 -15.39 -17.88
CA LEU A 158 3.64 -14.00 -17.46
C LEU A 158 4.32 -13.17 -18.55
N CYS A 159 3.66 -12.13 -19.05
CA CYS A 159 4.26 -11.20 -19.98
C CYS A 159 5.24 -10.26 -19.26
N LEU A 160 6.47 -10.23 -19.73
CA LEU A 160 7.57 -9.39 -19.26
C LEU A 160 7.86 -8.30 -20.29
N LYS A 161 8.85 -7.45 -19.99
CA LYS A 161 9.27 -6.39 -20.89
C LYS A 161 9.86 -6.94 -22.20
N ASN A 162 9.78 -6.15 -23.27
CA ASN A 162 10.30 -6.48 -24.61
C ASN A 162 9.60 -7.67 -25.28
N GLY A 163 8.36 -7.97 -24.90
CA GLY A 163 7.59 -9.07 -25.49
C GLY A 163 8.08 -10.47 -25.09
N VAL A 164 8.95 -10.56 -24.08
CA VAL A 164 9.36 -11.83 -23.49
C VAL A 164 8.24 -12.31 -22.58
N SER A 165 7.78 -13.53 -22.77
CA SER A 165 6.88 -14.20 -21.83
C SER A 165 7.61 -15.34 -21.13
N LYS A 166 7.13 -15.72 -19.95
CA LYS A 166 7.70 -16.84 -19.21
C LYS A 166 6.63 -17.72 -18.61
N GLU A 167 6.76 -19.00 -18.91
CA GLU A 167 5.88 -20.06 -18.46
C GLU A 167 5.67 -20.01 -16.94
N PHE A 168 4.38 -20.08 -16.57
CA PHE A 168 3.94 -20.13 -15.19
C PHE A 168 4.23 -21.50 -14.55
N GLU A 169 4.53 -22.54 -15.32
CA GLU A 169 4.70 -23.93 -14.86
C GLU A 169 6.17 -24.39 -14.76
N SER A 170 7.13 -23.48 -14.61
CA SER A 170 8.54 -23.89 -14.53
C SER A 170 8.80 -24.81 -13.32
N SER A 171 9.56 -25.90 -13.45
CA SER A 171 9.88 -26.76 -12.31
C SER A 171 10.88 -26.13 -11.34
N THR A 172 11.54 -25.03 -11.72
CA THR A 172 12.54 -24.35 -10.90
C THR A 172 12.04 -22.98 -10.42
N PRO A 173 12.09 -22.70 -9.11
CA PRO A 173 11.85 -21.35 -8.60
C PRO A 173 12.78 -20.37 -9.30
N SER A 174 12.23 -19.28 -9.83
CA SER A 174 13.01 -18.23 -10.47
C SER A 174 12.52 -16.87 -10.02
N THR A 175 13.42 -15.90 -9.91
CA THR A 175 13.06 -14.51 -9.63
C THR A 175 13.22 -13.72 -10.92
N GLN A 176 12.20 -12.94 -11.28
CA GLN A 176 12.16 -12.20 -12.53
C GLN A 176 11.83 -10.74 -12.28
N LEU A 177 12.48 -9.88 -13.05
CA LEU A 177 12.19 -8.46 -13.11
C LEU A 177 10.91 -8.25 -13.91
N VAL A 178 9.92 -7.62 -13.29
CA VAL A 178 8.69 -7.25 -13.96
C VAL A 178 8.56 -5.74 -13.92
N TYR A 179 8.52 -5.14 -15.11
CA TYR A 179 8.21 -3.74 -15.29
C TYR A 179 6.70 -3.53 -15.15
N TYR A 180 6.22 -2.44 -14.55
CA TYR A 180 4.77 -2.27 -14.36
C TYR A 180 4.13 -1.29 -15.34
N GLN A 181 2.86 -1.57 -15.64
CA GLN A 181 1.90 -0.60 -16.16
C GLN A 181 0.67 -0.50 -15.23
N SER A 182 -0.15 0.54 -15.43
CA SER A 182 -1.30 0.90 -14.57
C SER A 182 -2.36 -0.20 -14.39
N GLY A 183 -2.35 -1.22 -15.25
CA GLY A 183 -3.23 -2.39 -15.22
C GLY A 183 -2.69 -3.63 -14.47
N SER A 184 -1.40 -3.67 -14.15
CA SER A 184 -0.78 -4.84 -13.50
C SER A 184 -1.25 -5.04 -12.06
N VAL A 185 -1.44 -6.29 -11.62
CA VAL A 185 -1.75 -6.61 -10.21
C VAL A 185 -0.63 -6.24 -9.26
N PHE A 186 0.59 -6.18 -9.77
CA PHE A 186 1.79 -5.91 -8.98
C PHE A 186 2.04 -4.42 -8.78
N LYS A 187 1.21 -3.53 -9.37
CA LYS A 187 1.40 -2.07 -9.33
C LYS A 187 1.50 -1.47 -7.92
N HIS A 188 0.92 -2.13 -6.93
CA HIS A 188 0.92 -1.65 -5.54
C HIS A 188 2.17 -2.04 -4.76
N TYR A 189 2.94 -3.01 -5.26
CA TYR A 189 4.17 -3.47 -4.62
C TYR A 189 5.42 -2.87 -5.24
N ILE A 190 5.28 -2.30 -6.43
CA ILE A 190 6.42 -1.75 -7.15
C ILE A 190 6.48 -0.25 -6.86
N ASN A 191 7.61 0.20 -6.32
CA ASN A 191 7.85 1.61 -6.10
C ASN A 191 7.84 2.33 -7.47
N LYS A 192 7.08 3.42 -7.56
CA LYS A 192 6.98 4.22 -8.79
C LYS A 192 8.32 4.78 -9.25
N SER A 193 9.31 4.86 -8.35
CA SER A 193 10.65 5.35 -8.65
C SER A 193 11.50 4.40 -9.50
N THR A 194 11.25 3.08 -9.46
CA THR A 194 12.08 2.10 -10.17
C THR A 194 11.44 1.57 -11.45
N TYR A 195 10.14 1.75 -11.68
CA TYR A 195 9.40 1.19 -12.84
C TYR A 195 9.48 -0.35 -12.98
N PHE A 196 10.10 -1.05 -12.03
CA PHE A 196 10.26 -2.50 -12.00
C PHE A 196 10.24 -3.04 -10.58
N GLY A 197 9.78 -4.28 -10.41
CA GLY A 197 9.91 -5.05 -9.18
C GLY A 197 10.21 -6.51 -9.45
N LEU A 198 10.49 -7.26 -8.38
CA LEU A 198 10.86 -8.67 -8.49
C LEU A 198 9.67 -9.55 -8.16
N ILE A 199 9.40 -10.46 -9.09
CA ILE A 199 8.41 -11.49 -8.91
C ILE A 199 9.13 -12.81 -8.75
N LYS A 200 8.93 -13.43 -7.60
CA LYS A 200 9.41 -14.77 -7.31
C LYS A 200 8.34 -15.76 -7.74
N TYR A 201 8.70 -16.56 -8.71
CA TYR A 201 7.96 -17.75 -9.04
C TYR A 201 8.28 -18.85 -8.01
N ILE A 202 7.24 -19.39 -7.38
CA ILE A 202 7.35 -20.50 -6.42
C ILE A 202 6.50 -21.66 -6.94
N SER A 203 7.16 -22.77 -7.23
CA SER A 203 6.52 -24.07 -7.36
C SER A 203 6.56 -24.75 -5.99
N ARG A 204 5.41 -24.99 -5.38
CA ARG A 204 5.25 -25.92 -4.26
C ARG A 204 4.26 -26.99 -4.70
N ASP A 205 4.68 -28.25 -4.64
CA ASP A 205 3.76 -29.38 -4.72
C ASP A 205 2.84 -29.33 -5.95
N SER A 206 3.41 -29.09 -7.15
CA SER A 206 2.70 -28.91 -8.43
C SER A 206 1.75 -27.70 -8.54
N HIS A 207 1.82 -26.77 -7.59
CA HIS A 207 1.08 -25.53 -7.58
C HIS A 207 2.00 -24.33 -7.83
N HIS A 208 1.57 -23.52 -8.78
CA HIS A 208 2.33 -22.44 -9.36
C HIS A 208 1.78 -21.10 -8.84
N ARG A 209 2.66 -20.23 -8.33
CA ARG A 209 2.30 -18.86 -7.94
C ARG A 209 3.41 -17.86 -8.22
N LEU A 210 2.99 -16.63 -8.47
CA LEU A 210 3.86 -15.47 -8.66
C LEU A 210 3.70 -14.54 -7.47
N LEU A 211 4.74 -14.44 -6.62
CA LEU A 211 4.74 -13.58 -5.46
C LEU A 211 5.66 -12.39 -5.64
N TYR A 212 5.25 -11.24 -5.10
CA TYR A 212 6.17 -10.13 -4.90
C TYR A 212 7.17 -10.46 -3.78
N SER A 213 8.47 -10.21 -4.02
CA SER A 213 9.52 -10.38 -3.01
C SER A 213 10.01 -9.00 -2.51
N PRO A 214 9.72 -8.60 -1.26
CA PRO A 214 10.14 -7.29 -0.74
C PRO A 214 11.64 -7.14 -0.40
N THR A 215 12.46 -8.22 -0.41
CA THR A 215 13.91 -8.21 -0.02
C THR A 215 14.64 -9.48 -0.50
N PRO A 216 16.00 -9.57 -0.64
CA PRO A 216 17.07 -8.56 -0.52
C PRO A 216 17.58 -8.08 -1.91
N LEU A 217 18.71 -7.37 -1.99
CA LEU A 217 19.31 -6.89 -3.25
C LEU A 217 19.38 -8.02 -4.30
N TYR A 218 18.92 -7.76 -5.52
CA TYR A 218 19.20 -8.63 -6.66
C TYR A 218 20.02 -7.87 -7.69
N HIS A 219 20.93 -8.57 -8.35
CA HIS A 219 21.57 -8.07 -9.56
C HIS A 219 20.79 -8.60 -10.76
N CYS A 220 20.17 -7.69 -11.50
CA CYS A 220 19.40 -8.03 -12.69
C CYS A 220 20.20 -7.73 -13.95
N ASN A 221 20.10 -8.59 -14.96
CA ASN A 221 20.62 -8.28 -16.30
C ASN A 221 19.60 -7.46 -17.12
N VAL A 222 20.00 -7.06 -18.34
CA VAL A 222 19.15 -6.29 -19.27
C VAL A 222 17.90 -7.06 -19.73
N ASP A 223 17.92 -8.38 -19.64
CA ASP A 223 16.81 -9.27 -19.97
C ASP A 223 15.85 -9.47 -18.78
N GLY A 224 16.13 -8.85 -17.63
CA GLY A 224 15.29 -8.94 -16.44
C GLY A 224 15.45 -10.22 -15.61
N VAL A 225 16.51 -11.00 -15.83
CA VAL A 225 16.87 -12.13 -14.97
C VAL A 225 17.66 -11.61 -13.79
N CYS A 226 17.20 -11.92 -12.58
CA CYS A 226 17.74 -11.39 -11.34
C CYS A 226 18.30 -12.52 -10.46
N VAL A 227 19.54 -12.38 -10.01
CA VAL A 227 20.16 -13.28 -9.02
C VAL A 227 20.18 -12.60 -7.65
N ASP A 228 19.94 -13.38 -6.60
CA ASP A 228 20.05 -12.90 -5.23
C ASP A 228 21.50 -12.46 -5.00
N SER A 229 21.70 -11.21 -4.54
CA SER A 229 23.02 -10.64 -4.24
C SER A 229 23.81 -11.42 -3.19
N THR A 230 23.11 -12.24 -2.39
CA THR A 230 23.72 -13.12 -1.39
C THR A 230 24.08 -14.50 -1.94
N SER A 231 23.68 -14.83 -3.17
CA SER A 231 24.01 -16.10 -3.79
C SER A 231 25.43 -16.08 -4.37
N GLU A 232 26.16 -17.18 -4.22
CA GLU A 232 27.46 -17.39 -4.91
C GLU A 232 27.29 -17.62 -6.42
N GLU A 233 26.05 -17.69 -6.92
CA GLU A 233 25.75 -17.78 -8.35
C GLU A 233 26.05 -16.47 -9.05
N THR A 234 27.16 -16.45 -9.76
CA THR A 234 27.53 -15.30 -10.55
C THR A 234 26.80 -15.26 -11.91
N LEU A 235 26.42 -14.06 -12.36
CA LEU A 235 25.87 -13.84 -13.70
C LEU A 235 26.77 -14.45 -14.80
N PRO A 236 26.20 -14.94 -15.93
CA PRO A 236 26.94 -15.56 -17.02
C PRO A 236 28.11 -14.70 -17.53
N GLU A 237 29.21 -15.36 -17.87
CA GLU A 237 30.50 -14.73 -18.22
C GLU A 237 30.43 -13.80 -19.46
N SER A 238 29.43 -14.02 -20.32
CA SER A 238 29.13 -13.15 -21.48
C SER A 238 28.73 -11.72 -21.09
N ILE A 239 28.36 -11.47 -19.83
CA ILE A 239 27.84 -10.18 -19.33
C ILE A 239 28.87 -9.44 -18.47
N ARG A 240 29.83 -10.13 -17.86
CA ARG A 240 30.78 -9.52 -16.90
C ARG A 240 31.83 -8.58 -17.52
N ASN A 241 31.94 -8.54 -18.85
CA ASN A 241 33.04 -7.88 -19.57
C ASN A 241 32.63 -6.75 -20.55
N GLN A 242 31.48 -6.09 -20.35
CA GLN A 242 31.24 -4.81 -21.06
C GLN A 242 31.98 -3.66 -20.38
N LYS A 243 33.22 -3.43 -20.84
CA LYS A 243 34.08 -2.31 -20.46
C LYS A 243 33.44 -0.98 -20.89
N ILE A 244 32.85 -0.25 -19.94
CA ILE A 244 32.53 1.18 -20.13
C ILE A 244 33.86 1.93 -20.05
N VAL A 245 34.25 2.54 -21.18
CA VAL A 245 35.39 3.45 -21.25
C VAL A 245 34.86 4.85 -20.95
N ALA A 246 35.19 5.36 -19.77
CA ALA A 246 35.17 6.79 -19.50
C ALA A 246 36.40 7.10 -18.62
N GLU A 247 37.47 7.56 -19.27
CA GLU A 247 38.57 8.26 -18.61
C GLU A 247 38.10 9.69 -18.32
N VAL A 248 38.01 10.04 -17.05
CA VAL A 248 38.21 11.41 -16.57
C VAL A 248 39.18 11.30 -15.41
N GLU A 249 40.39 11.80 -15.61
CA GLU A 249 41.38 11.97 -14.54
C GLU A 249 40.94 13.14 -13.65
N GLU A 250 40.69 12.88 -12.37
CA GLU A 250 40.63 13.91 -11.33
C GLU A 250 41.78 13.70 -10.34
N GLU A 251 42.41 14.82 -9.96
CA GLU A 251 43.59 14.88 -9.10
C GLU A 251 43.27 14.47 -7.65
N GLU A 252 44.07 13.55 -7.11
CA GLU A 252 43.94 13.06 -5.72
C GLU A 252 44.32 14.15 -4.69
N SER A 253 43.33 14.56 -3.88
CA SER A 253 43.55 15.25 -2.61
C SER A 253 43.95 14.23 -1.53
N THR A 254 45.11 14.44 -0.89
CA THR A 254 45.74 13.50 0.05
C THR A 254 45.36 13.70 1.53
N SER A 255 44.14 14.19 1.79
CA SER A 255 43.60 14.39 3.15
C SER A 255 42.53 13.33 3.47
N ALA A 256 42.92 12.20 4.05
CA ALA A 256 41.98 11.13 4.45
C ALA A 256 41.05 11.51 5.63
N MET A 257 41.08 12.76 6.10
CA MET A 257 40.23 13.27 7.19
C MET A 257 38.97 14.01 6.70
N ASP A 258 38.84 14.28 5.40
CA ASP A 258 37.68 15.01 4.84
C ASP A 258 36.67 14.13 4.07
N LEU A 259 36.82 12.80 4.14
CA LEU A 259 35.82 11.87 3.61
C LEU A 259 34.58 11.88 4.51
N LYS A 260 33.69 12.82 4.24
CA LYS A 260 32.34 12.84 4.82
C LYS A 260 31.60 11.62 4.28
N ILE A 261 31.36 10.64 5.15
CA ILE A 261 30.52 9.49 4.80
C ILE A 261 29.09 10.02 4.64
N GLU A 262 28.55 9.94 3.43
CA GLU A 262 27.21 10.40 3.11
C GLU A 262 26.16 9.34 3.47
N CYS A 263 24.95 9.78 3.83
CA CYS A 263 23.81 8.92 4.10
C CYS A 263 23.36 8.24 2.80
N ASP A 264 23.29 6.91 2.80
CA ASP A 264 22.65 6.13 1.74
C ASP A 264 21.19 5.87 2.13
N VAL A 265 20.27 6.68 1.60
CA VAL A 265 18.84 6.56 1.91
C VAL A 265 18.21 5.22 1.52
N ARG A 266 18.84 4.42 0.65
CA ARG A 266 18.30 3.14 0.18
C ARG A 266 18.54 2.03 1.18
N SER A 267 19.73 2.02 1.78
CA SER A 267 20.13 1.07 2.82
C SER A 267 19.88 1.61 4.23
N GLY A 268 19.71 2.92 4.36
CA GLY A 268 19.72 3.71 5.60
C GLY A 268 21.07 3.71 6.32
N GLU A 269 22.14 3.27 5.66
CA GLU A 269 23.48 3.32 6.21
C GLU A 269 23.96 4.77 6.31
N ASN A 270 24.60 5.10 7.44
CA ASN A 270 25.14 6.44 7.73
C ASN A 270 24.10 7.57 7.74
N CYS A 271 22.83 7.22 7.92
CA CYS A 271 21.74 8.18 8.05
C CYS A 271 21.40 8.44 9.52
N ASP A 272 21.22 9.71 9.85
CA ASP A 272 20.68 10.16 11.14
C ASP A 272 19.15 10.03 11.14
N ASN A 273 18.53 10.26 12.31
CA ASN A 273 17.08 10.36 12.45
C ASN A 273 16.57 11.68 11.84
N ASP A 274 16.55 11.76 10.52
CA ASP A 274 16.41 13.02 9.81
C ASP A 274 15.77 12.89 8.41
N TYR A 275 15.50 14.04 7.82
CA TYR A 275 15.01 14.21 6.47
C TYR A 275 16.14 14.47 5.47
N TYR A 276 16.03 13.87 4.29
CA TYR A 276 17.00 13.98 3.21
C TYR A 276 16.29 14.28 1.89
N LEU A 277 16.78 15.28 1.14
CA LEU A 277 16.41 15.44 -0.26
C LEU A 277 17.30 14.57 -1.11
N VAL A 278 16.69 13.91 -2.09
CA VAL A 278 17.36 12.89 -2.88
C VAL A 278 17.02 13.08 -4.35
N SER A 279 18.05 13.19 -5.17
CA SER A 279 17.92 13.22 -6.63
C SER A 279 17.80 11.80 -7.15
N LYS A 280 16.60 11.42 -7.59
CA LYS A 280 16.36 10.09 -8.18
C LYS A 280 17.04 9.92 -9.54
N GLU A 281 17.23 11.01 -10.27
CA GLU A 281 17.89 11.02 -11.58
C GLU A 281 19.40 10.79 -11.44
N GLU A 282 19.98 11.23 -10.33
CA GLU A 282 21.40 11.06 -9.99
C GLU A 282 21.61 9.85 -9.07
N ASN A 283 20.88 8.76 -9.33
CA ASN A 283 21.02 7.49 -8.61
C ASN A 283 20.89 7.62 -7.08
N TYR A 284 19.92 8.41 -6.62
CA TYR A 284 19.65 8.66 -5.20
C TYR A 284 20.78 9.41 -4.47
N ALA A 285 21.55 10.24 -5.19
CA ALA A 285 22.46 11.20 -4.56
C ALA A 285 21.69 12.20 -3.68
N LEU A 286 22.32 12.68 -2.61
CA LEU A 286 21.75 13.71 -1.75
C LEU A 286 21.66 15.02 -2.53
N GLY A 287 20.45 15.58 -2.63
CA GLY A 287 20.20 16.86 -3.26
C GLY A 287 20.37 18.01 -2.27
N GLU A 288 20.92 19.13 -2.72
CA GLU A 288 21.09 20.33 -1.88
C GLU A 288 19.78 21.13 -1.76
N ASP A 289 19.08 21.36 -2.87
CA ASP A 289 17.97 22.32 -2.92
C ASP A 289 16.62 21.72 -3.33
N HIS A 290 16.61 20.61 -4.07
CA HIS A 290 15.40 19.98 -4.60
C HIS A 290 15.54 18.46 -4.70
N GLY A 291 14.42 17.74 -4.65
CA GLY A 291 14.40 16.29 -4.85
C GLY A 291 13.17 15.59 -4.24
N ALA A 292 13.25 14.27 -4.18
CA ALA A 292 12.32 13.46 -3.40
C ALA A 292 12.71 13.50 -1.92
N LEU A 293 11.74 13.63 -1.02
CA LEU A 293 12.01 13.69 0.41
C LEU A 293 11.96 12.29 1.02
N PHE A 294 13.02 11.93 1.75
CA PHE A 294 13.12 10.70 2.53
C PHE A 294 13.21 11.03 4.01
N TYR A 295 12.66 10.17 4.86
CA TYR A 295 12.85 10.24 6.31
C TYR A 295 13.44 8.93 6.82
N CYS A 296 14.57 9.03 7.52
CA CYS A 296 15.29 7.90 8.08
C CYS A 296 14.98 7.80 9.58
N ASP A 297 14.58 6.60 10.02
CA ASP A 297 14.24 6.31 11.42
C ASP A 297 15.18 5.20 11.93
N PRO A 298 16.36 5.56 12.48
CA PRO A 298 17.40 4.60 12.82
C PRO A 298 17.04 3.69 14.00
N GLU A 299 15.97 4.01 14.75
CA GLU A 299 15.53 3.20 15.89
C GLU A 299 14.76 1.93 15.45
N LYS A 300 14.42 1.80 14.16
CA LYS A 300 13.82 0.57 13.62
C LYS A 300 14.90 -0.47 13.32
N GLN A 301 14.63 -1.74 13.66
CA GLN A 301 15.55 -2.88 13.50
C GLN A 301 16.11 -3.10 12.08
N LYS A 302 15.55 -2.41 11.06
CA LYS A 302 16.12 -2.24 9.73
C LYS A 302 15.92 -0.77 9.33
N PRO A 303 16.96 0.08 9.32
CA PRO A 303 16.83 1.49 8.98
C PRO A 303 16.64 1.57 7.47
N ILE A 304 15.41 1.48 6.97
CA ILE A 304 15.14 1.85 5.57
C ILE A 304 14.52 3.23 5.63
N CYS A 305 15.16 4.20 4.97
CA CYS A 305 14.57 5.52 4.86
C CYS A 305 13.29 5.43 4.04
N THR A 306 12.22 6.00 4.56
CA THR A 306 10.90 5.95 3.93
C THR A 306 10.73 7.18 3.05
N GLU A 307 10.45 6.97 1.77
CA GLU A 307 10.07 8.07 0.89
C GLU A 307 8.73 8.69 1.34
N ILE A 308 8.67 10.01 1.31
CA ILE A 308 7.50 10.79 1.66
C ILE A 308 6.76 11.18 0.38
N PHE A 309 5.46 10.89 0.35
CA PHE A 309 4.58 11.16 -0.80
C PHE A 309 3.51 12.22 -0.52
N ASP A 310 3.45 12.74 0.71
CA ASP A 310 2.41 13.68 1.10
C ASP A 310 2.87 15.13 0.91
N VAL A 311 1.96 15.98 0.42
CA VAL A 311 2.18 17.43 0.34
C VAL A 311 2.25 18.05 1.73
N GLY A 312 3.08 19.08 1.90
CA GLY A 312 3.19 19.83 3.15
C GLY A 312 4.59 20.32 3.47
N TYR A 313 4.73 20.80 4.70
CA TYR A 313 6.01 21.25 5.26
C TYR A 313 6.56 20.21 6.23
N TYR A 314 7.83 19.86 6.05
CA TYR A 314 8.60 18.98 6.92
C TYR A 314 9.75 19.78 7.48
N ILE A 315 9.92 19.79 8.80
CA ILE A 315 10.81 20.76 9.44
C ILE A 315 11.82 19.99 10.26
N LYS A 316 13.11 20.18 10.01
CA LYS A 316 14.15 19.70 10.92
C LYS A 316 14.47 20.76 11.96
N ASP A 317 14.66 21.98 11.47
CA ASP A 317 14.93 23.17 12.28
C ASP A 317 14.70 24.42 11.40
N LYS A 318 15.15 25.60 11.86
CA LYS A 318 15.03 26.85 11.09
C LYS A 318 15.93 26.89 9.84
N GLU A 319 16.98 26.07 9.79
CA GLU A 319 17.94 26.00 8.69
C GLU A 319 17.47 25.02 7.60
N ALA A 320 16.66 24.03 7.98
CA ALA A 320 16.15 23.01 7.08
C ALA A 320 14.63 22.81 7.19
N ILE A 321 13.90 23.45 6.28
CA ILE A 321 12.47 23.32 6.06
C ILE A 321 12.22 22.80 4.64
N PHE A 322 11.66 21.61 4.53
CA PHE A 322 11.32 21.00 3.26
C PHE A 322 9.88 21.36 2.89
N SER A 323 9.70 22.00 1.74
CA SER A 323 8.39 22.36 1.18
C SER A 323 8.07 21.40 0.05
N CYS A 324 7.09 20.52 0.24
CA CYS A 324 6.70 19.50 -0.72
C CYS A 324 5.33 19.78 -1.34
N LYS A 325 5.29 19.88 -2.68
CA LYS A 325 4.07 20.09 -3.47
C LYS A 325 3.83 18.95 -4.45
N ALA A 326 2.60 18.79 -4.91
CA ALA A 326 2.31 17.90 -6.03
C ALA A 326 2.94 18.45 -7.32
N GLY A 327 3.76 17.63 -7.98
CA GLY A 327 4.37 17.89 -9.28
C GLY A 327 3.87 16.91 -10.35
N SER A 328 4.31 17.10 -11.60
CA SER A 328 3.91 16.26 -12.74
C SER A 328 4.39 14.81 -12.63
N ASN A 329 5.50 14.57 -11.92
CA ASN A 329 6.15 13.27 -11.78
C ASN A 329 6.13 12.71 -10.34
N GLY A 330 5.26 13.23 -9.47
CA GLY A 330 5.21 12.85 -8.06
C GLY A 330 5.31 14.07 -7.15
N LEU A 331 5.89 13.89 -5.97
CA LEU A 331 6.09 14.97 -5.01
C LEU A 331 7.38 15.73 -5.35
N ASP A 332 7.30 17.05 -5.47
CA ASP A 332 8.44 17.94 -5.70
C ASP A 332 8.73 18.69 -4.40
N CYS A 333 9.86 18.36 -3.76
CA CYS A 333 10.25 18.93 -2.49
C CYS A 333 11.45 19.86 -2.65
N THR A 334 11.44 20.97 -1.93
CA THR A 334 12.51 21.98 -1.92
C THR A 334 13.00 22.28 -0.52
N LEU A 335 14.31 22.45 -0.34
CA LEU A 335 14.91 22.87 0.93
C LEU A 335 14.83 24.39 1.04
N ASN A 336 14.34 24.86 2.18
CA ASN A 336 14.22 26.27 2.50
C ASN A 336 14.82 26.53 3.88
N LYS A 337 15.39 27.71 4.04
CA LYS A 337 15.91 28.22 5.31
C LYS A 337 15.13 29.46 5.73
N LEU A 338 14.74 29.52 7.00
CA LEU A 338 14.15 30.72 7.58
C LEU A 338 15.26 31.67 8.03
N THR A 339 15.23 32.89 7.52
CA THR A 339 16.11 33.98 7.92
C THR A 339 15.34 35.00 8.77
N GLU A 340 16.04 36.02 9.28
CA GLU A 340 15.39 37.11 10.01
C GLU A 340 14.42 37.93 9.14
N GLU A 341 14.56 37.87 7.81
CA GLU A 341 13.60 38.48 6.88
C GLU A 341 12.25 37.76 6.90
N ASN A 342 12.22 36.51 7.38
CA ASN A 342 11.03 35.71 7.60
C ASN A 342 10.46 35.89 9.03
N ASN A 343 10.71 37.01 9.71
CA ASN A 343 10.28 37.25 11.09
C ASN A 343 8.88 37.88 11.26
N ALA A 344 8.10 38.02 10.17
CA ALA A 344 6.82 38.70 10.23
C ALA A 344 5.71 37.86 9.60
N CYS A 345 4.62 37.69 10.34
CA CYS A 345 3.37 37.16 9.81
C CYS A 345 2.65 38.27 9.02
N ASN A 346 2.85 38.28 7.70
CA ASN A 346 2.29 39.23 6.75
C ASN A 346 1.70 38.50 5.53
N ALA A 347 1.18 39.25 4.56
CA ALA A 347 0.53 38.69 3.36
C ALA A 347 1.38 37.66 2.58
N ASN A 348 2.72 37.78 2.61
CA ASN A 348 3.62 36.90 1.87
C ASN A 348 3.94 35.59 2.62
N SER A 349 3.69 35.55 3.93
CA SER A 349 3.96 34.40 4.80
C SER A 349 2.70 33.61 5.15
N ILE A 350 1.50 34.06 4.76
CA ILE A 350 0.25 33.33 5.00
C ILE A 350 0.39 31.90 4.45
N GLY A 351 0.09 30.92 5.29
CA GLY A 351 0.20 29.49 4.97
C GLY A 351 1.62 28.92 5.01
N LYS A 352 2.62 29.73 5.39
CA LYS A 352 4.03 29.34 5.43
C LYS A 352 4.60 29.35 6.85
N PRO A 353 5.58 28.49 7.15
CA PRO A 353 6.36 28.60 8.38
C PRO A 353 7.19 29.89 8.36
N PHE A 354 7.34 30.50 9.53
CA PHE A 354 8.10 31.73 9.74
C PHE A 354 8.66 31.77 11.18
N LEU A 355 9.49 32.77 11.49
CA LEU A 355 10.08 32.92 12.82
C LEU A 355 9.35 34.03 13.63
N ASN A 356 8.55 33.64 14.62
CA ASN A 356 7.94 34.56 15.57
C ASN A 356 8.83 34.71 16.81
N GLN A 357 9.55 35.83 16.94
CA GLN A 357 10.47 36.06 18.07
C GLN A 357 11.47 34.90 18.26
N ASN A 358 12.10 34.44 17.17
CA ASN A 358 13.00 33.28 17.10
C ASN A 358 12.35 31.91 17.39
N LYS A 359 11.02 31.82 17.47
CA LYS A 359 10.30 30.56 17.53
C LYS A 359 9.70 30.23 16.18
N LEU A 360 9.76 28.96 15.81
CA LEU A 360 9.06 28.47 14.62
C LEU A 360 7.55 28.65 14.80
N ALA A 361 6.90 29.30 13.85
CA ALA A 361 5.49 29.60 13.87
C ALA A 361 4.86 29.43 12.48
N LEU A 362 3.53 29.28 12.43
CA LEU A 362 2.74 29.28 11.21
C LEU A 362 1.93 30.56 11.13
N CYS A 363 1.94 31.22 9.97
CA CYS A 363 1.16 32.43 9.75
C CYS A 363 -0.18 32.10 9.10
N LEU A 364 -1.28 32.49 9.73
CA LEU A 364 -2.65 32.18 9.32
C LEU A 364 -3.42 33.46 9.01
N ASP A 365 -4.33 33.38 8.04
CA ASP A 365 -5.23 34.48 7.66
C ASP A 365 -6.68 34.00 7.80
N TYR A 366 -7.44 34.66 8.68
CA TYR A 366 -8.76 34.22 9.11
C TYR A 366 -9.90 35.16 8.68
N ASP A 367 -9.65 36.25 7.93
CA ASP A 367 -10.73 37.15 7.54
C ASP A 367 -10.46 37.88 6.21
N GLU A 368 -11.43 37.84 5.28
CA GLU A 368 -11.48 38.77 4.15
C GLU A 368 -11.68 40.20 4.67
N GLY A 369 -10.58 40.92 4.88
CA GLY A 369 -10.58 42.32 5.35
C GLY A 369 -9.90 42.54 6.69
N ALA A 370 -9.41 41.50 7.37
CA ALA A 370 -8.54 41.68 8.53
C ALA A 370 -7.16 42.18 8.07
N THR A 371 -6.68 43.25 8.70
CA THR A 371 -5.34 43.81 8.43
C THR A 371 -4.23 43.08 9.19
N THR A 372 -4.58 42.13 10.06
CA THR A 372 -3.64 41.44 10.94
C THR A 372 -3.74 39.93 10.76
N ALA A 373 -2.72 39.35 10.14
CA ALA A 373 -2.51 37.91 10.12
C ALA A 373 -2.21 37.39 11.54
N TYR A 374 -2.58 36.14 11.82
CA TYR A 374 -2.44 35.52 13.14
C TYR A 374 -1.29 34.51 13.13
N ALA A 375 -0.39 34.64 14.11
CA ALA A 375 0.74 33.74 14.27
C ALA A 375 0.43 32.63 15.28
N ILE A 376 0.78 31.40 14.94
CA ILE A 376 0.73 30.28 15.87
C ILE A 376 2.12 29.70 16.03
N ASP A 377 2.70 29.88 17.21
CA ASP A 377 3.94 29.20 17.60
C ASP A 377 3.72 27.69 17.50
N LEU A 378 4.65 26.98 16.85
CA LEU A 378 4.58 25.55 16.63
C LEU A 378 5.28 24.84 17.78
N THR A 379 4.49 24.36 18.73
CA THR A 379 4.94 23.68 19.95
C THR A 379 4.14 22.39 20.13
N PRO A 380 4.62 21.41 20.92
CA PRO A 380 3.84 20.21 21.23
C PRO A 380 2.46 20.50 21.88
N THR A 381 2.29 21.69 22.48
CA THR A 381 1.03 22.13 23.09
C THR A 381 0.07 22.86 22.15
N THR A 382 0.58 23.31 21.01
CA THR A 382 -0.18 23.98 19.94
C THR A 382 -0.29 23.07 18.71
N SER A 383 -0.16 21.76 18.90
CA SER A 383 -0.54 20.75 17.91
C SER A 383 -2.05 20.76 17.71
N GLY A 384 -2.52 20.85 16.47
CA GLY A 384 -3.94 20.91 16.15
C GLY A 384 -4.20 21.01 14.66
N ASN A 385 -5.47 21.12 14.29
CA ASN A 385 -5.87 21.33 12.91
C ASN A 385 -6.11 22.82 12.64
N TYR A 386 -5.46 23.35 11.62
CA TYR A 386 -5.57 24.75 11.21
C TYR A 386 -6.20 24.89 9.83
N LEU A 387 -6.90 26.00 9.61
CA LEU A 387 -7.38 26.41 8.28
C LEU A 387 -6.28 27.26 7.65
N ILE A 388 -5.84 26.90 6.44
CA ILE A 388 -4.81 27.65 5.72
C ILE A 388 -5.40 28.23 4.45
N LYS A 389 -5.25 29.54 4.25
CA LYS A 389 -5.58 30.21 3.00
C LYS A 389 -4.60 29.82 1.91
N LYS A 390 -5.11 29.60 0.70
CA LYS A 390 -4.33 29.37 -0.52
C LYS A 390 -3.42 30.57 -0.77
N ASP A 391 -2.12 30.32 -0.75
CA ASP A 391 -1.13 31.30 -1.15
C ASP A 391 -0.84 31.19 -2.67
N SER A 392 0.06 32.03 -3.17
CA SER A 392 0.46 32.00 -4.58
C SER A 392 1.23 30.73 -4.97
N SER A 393 1.87 30.05 -4.02
CA SER A 393 2.59 28.80 -4.28
C SER A 393 1.66 27.59 -4.37
N ASN A 394 0.48 27.68 -3.76
CA ASN A 394 -0.53 26.64 -3.67
C ASN A 394 0.06 25.27 -3.29
N LEU A 395 0.91 25.24 -2.27
CA LEU A 395 1.63 24.03 -1.85
C LEU A 395 0.71 22.81 -1.67
N PHE A 396 -0.50 23.03 -1.13
CA PHE A 396 -1.48 22.00 -0.82
C PHE A 396 -2.39 21.61 -1.98
N ASP A 397 -2.09 22.08 -3.20
CA ASP A 397 -2.87 21.83 -4.41
C ASP A 397 -4.37 22.11 -4.22
N ILE A 398 -4.67 23.27 -3.64
CA ILE A 398 -6.02 23.75 -3.41
C ILE A 398 -6.62 24.10 -4.79
N PRO A 399 -7.80 23.57 -5.15
CA PRO A 399 -8.46 23.88 -6.42
C PRO A 399 -8.61 25.39 -6.66
N SER A 400 -8.56 25.82 -7.92
CA SER A 400 -8.61 27.23 -8.28
C SER A 400 -9.86 27.96 -7.77
N ASN A 401 -10.97 27.24 -7.64
CA ASN A 401 -12.25 27.74 -7.14
C ASN A 401 -12.35 27.78 -5.60
N TRP A 402 -11.32 27.35 -4.88
CA TRP A 402 -11.26 27.33 -3.41
C TRP A 402 -10.14 28.22 -2.91
N ASP A 403 -10.38 28.93 -1.81
CA ASP A 403 -9.40 29.85 -1.21
C ASP A 403 -8.74 29.28 0.04
N TYR A 404 -9.13 28.09 0.50
CA TYR A 404 -8.63 27.50 1.75
C TYR A 404 -8.41 25.98 1.63
N ALA A 405 -7.36 25.48 2.30
CA ALA A 405 -7.16 24.08 2.65
C ALA A 405 -7.74 23.81 4.05
N ILE A 406 -8.57 22.79 4.18
CA ILE A 406 -9.52 22.71 5.28
C ILE A 406 -8.88 22.23 6.60
N TYR A 407 -7.82 21.42 6.60
CA TYR A 407 -7.15 21.00 7.84
C TYR A 407 -5.70 20.72 7.62
N VAL A 408 -4.88 21.28 8.51
CA VAL A 408 -3.45 21.08 8.49
C VAL A 408 -2.95 20.75 9.90
N TYR A 409 -2.47 19.52 10.08
CA TYR A 409 -2.14 18.90 11.38
C TYR A 409 -0.67 19.05 11.77
N ALA A 410 -0.39 19.77 12.87
CA ALA A 410 0.94 19.85 13.46
C ALA A 410 1.15 18.72 14.49
N ASN A 411 1.94 17.69 14.17
CA ASN A 411 2.07 16.48 15.01
C ASN A 411 2.92 16.66 16.28
N LYS A 412 2.58 15.88 17.32
CA LYS A 412 3.17 15.77 18.65
C LYS A 412 4.23 14.65 18.77
N ASP A 413 4.28 13.71 17.84
CA ASP A 413 5.14 12.51 17.96
C ASP A 413 6.32 12.57 16.98
N ALA A 414 7.48 13.08 17.43
CA ALA A 414 8.87 12.95 16.94
C ALA A 414 9.20 12.98 15.42
N LYS A 415 8.21 13.01 14.53
CA LYS A 415 8.26 13.05 13.09
C LYS A 415 7.70 14.40 12.73
N MET A 416 8.59 15.32 12.42
CA MET A 416 8.32 16.75 12.27
C MET A 416 7.60 17.08 10.95
N LYS A 417 6.50 16.36 10.68
CA LYS A 417 5.52 16.69 9.65
C LYS A 417 4.61 17.75 10.25
N LEU A 418 4.77 18.98 9.79
CA LEU A 418 4.04 20.11 10.33
C LEU A 418 2.61 20.15 9.81
N LEU A 419 2.39 19.68 8.57
CA LEU A 419 1.19 20.00 7.83
C LEU A 419 0.81 18.88 6.85
N GLU A 420 -0.38 18.27 7.01
CA GLU A 420 -0.97 17.26 6.11
C GLU A 420 -2.43 17.62 5.79
N LYS A 421 -2.89 17.32 4.57
CA LYS A 421 -4.28 17.51 4.16
C LYS A 421 -5.21 16.55 4.92
N GLY A 422 -6.14 17.08 5.73
CA GLY A 422 -7.14 16.27 6.42
C GLY A 422 -8.42 15.97 5.62
N ASP A 423 -9.08 14.85 5.93
CA ASP A 423 -10.30 14.36 5.25
C ASP A 423 -11.64 14.67 5.98
N THR A 424 -11.64 15.25 7.18
CA THR A 424 -12.87 15.43 8.01
C THR A 424 -12.92 16.76 8.80
N CYS A 425 -14.13 17.27 9.07
CA CYS A 425 -14.36 18.52 9.82
C CYS A 425 -14.09 18.41 11.34
N PRO A 426 -13.77 19.50 12.07
CA PRO A 426 -13.37 19.42 13.47
C PRO A 426 -14.60 19.18 14.36
N LYS A 427 -14.37 18.50 15.49
CA LYS A 427 -15.38 18.26 16.52
C LYS A 427 -15.85 19.57 17.16
N SER A 428 -17.16 19.66 17.36
CA SER A 428 -17.98 20.81 17.81
C SER A 428 -17.62 21.51 19.13
N ASN A 429 -16.49 21.20 19.79
CA ASN A 429 -16.29 21.55 21.21
C ASN A 429 -14.99 22.30 21.55
N SER A 430 -14.20 22.75 20.57
CA SER A 430 -13.14 23.74 20.80
C SER A 430 -13.68 25.15 20.57
N ALA A 431 -13.31 26.11 21.42
CA ALA A 431 -13.72 27.51 21.37
C ALA A 431 -13.22 28.22 20.10
N LEU A 432 -13.82 27.86 18.97
CA LEU A 432 -13.60 28.44 17.67
C LEU A 432 -14.78 29.35 17.34
N ASP A 433 -14.47 30.57 16.89
CA ASP A 433 -15.46 31.57 16.50
C ASP A 433 -16.23 31.09 15.26
N GLN A 434 -17.43 30.55 15.48
CA GLN A 434 -18.30 29.98 14.46
C GLN A 434 -18.73 31.00 13.39
N THR A 435 -18.57 32.31 13.65
CA THR A 435 -18.93 33.35 12.66
C THR A 435 -17.87 33.53 11.57
N LYS A 436 -16.68 32.95 11.75
CA LYS A 436 -15.54 33.05 10.82
C LYS A 436 -15.12 31.72 10.21
N ILE A 437 -15.86 30.65 10.52
CA ILE A 437 -15.63 29.33 9.95
C ILE A 437 -16.72 29.06 8.93
N LEU A 438 -16.32 28.93 7.66
CA LEU A 438 -17.18 28.41 6.62
C LEU A 438 -17.38 26.91 6.88
N GLU A 439 -18.49 26.51 7.50
CA GLU A 439 -18.86 25.10 7.62
C GLU A 439 -19.16 24.52 6.23
N LEU A 440 -18.26 23.67 5.76
CA LEU A 440 -18.41 22.93 4.52
C LEU A 440 -18.79 21.48 4.85
N ASN A 441 -19.96 21.03 4.39
CA ASN A 441 -20.36 19.64 4.50
C ASN A 441 -19.71 18.87 3.33
N CYS A 442 -18.77 17.99 3.65
CA CYS A 442 -17.99 17.25 2.67
C CYS A 442 -18.42 15.77 2.64
N VAL A 443 -18.92 15.32 1.50
CA VAL A 443 -19.26 13.90 1.23
C VAL A 443 -18.64 13.50 -0.11
N ASN A 444 -17.91 12.38 -0.15
CA ASN A 444 -17.25 11.86 -1.36
C ASN A 444 -16.37 12.89 -2.08
N SER A 445 -15.50 13.58 -1.31
CA SER A 445 -14.57 14.59 -1.83
C SER A 445 -15.23 15.78 -2.53
N LYS A 446 -16.53 16.01 -2.29
CA LYS A 446 -17.25 17.22 -2.70
C LYS A 446 -17.79 17.92 -1.47
N CYS A 447 -17.39 19.17 -1.29
CA CYS A 447 -17.81 20.03 -0.20
C CYS A 447 -18.87 21.01 -0.70
N THR A 448 -20.00 21.09 -0.02
CA THR A 448 -21.05 22.08 -0.28
C THR A 448 -21.17 23.03 0.90
N THR A 449 -21.33 24.33 0.63
CA THR A 449 -21.69 25.32 1.63
C THR A 449 -23.10 25.03 2.13
N ASN A 450 -23.29 24.90 3.45
CA ASN A 450 -24.62 24.88 4.04
C ASN A 450 -25.21 26.31 4.01
N LEU A 451 -25.61 26.79 2.84
CA LEU A 451 -26.48 27.96 2.72
C LEU A 451 -27.92 27.53 3.03
N ASN A 452 -28.20 27.23 4.30
CA ASN A 452 -29.54 27.24 4.89
C ASN A 452 -29.42 27.20 6.42
N LEU A 453 -29.01 28.33 7.00
CA LEU A 453 -29.30 28.66 8.39
C LEU A 453 -30.04 30.00 8.39
N SER A 454 -31.37 29.90 8.31
CA SER A 454 -32.31 30.91 8.82
C SER A 454 -32.79 30.47 10.19
#